data_AF-A0A8H6SUX8-F1
#
_entry.id   AF-A0A8H6SUX8-F1
#
_cell.length_a   1.000
_cell.length_b   1.000
_cell.length_c   1.000
_cell.angle_alpha   90.00
_cell.angle_beta   90.00
_cell.angle_gamma   90.00
#
_symmetry.space_group_name_H-M   'P 1'
#
loop_
_entity.id
_entity.type
_entity.pdbx_description
1 polymer ?
#
loop_
_entity_poly.entity_id
_entity_poly.type
_entity_poly.pdbx_seq_one_letter_code
_entity_poly.pdbx_strand_id
1 'polypeptide(L)'
;MPKVPPIVVAAVARGSSVTSERLAAMHQEVLDLLHQHDVHPMSLSADGADTERSVQRIIANSTSDHLFFCIPNNAPNCSIEYKLPIAYGSHPLVITQDSKHAAKTARNQLHTGARMPTLGHYTAHYAMIREVAENPASPLQSRDAKGLDKQDDRAAARLFSAQTLEFLTTHYNGRHGLAIYLFVLGELVDAWQNRSISHRERVKMVLRARFFLMAWRTHILAHPDHSLDTHFISRQSYDIFITLSDSLIMLIVVHRKFFPLFPLLPWFHSTEPCEHYFGLLRQLKIDFAYIDVLHLERKASIPSNGRY
;
A
#
# COMPACT_ATOMS: atom_id res chain seq x y z
N MET A 1 -9.10 -1.62 19.00
CA MET A 1 -9.18 -3.05 19.39
C MET A 1 -7.87 -3.47 20.01
N PRO A 2 -7.89 -4.33 21.04
CA PRO A 2 -6.69 -4.94 21.58
C PRO A 2 -5.95 -5.71 20.48
N LYS A 3 -4.63 -5.84 20.63
CA LYS A 3 -3.73 -6.57 19.73
C LYS A 3 -4.16 -8.03 19.62
N VAL A 4 -5.07 -8.36 18.71
CA VAL A 4 -5.29 -9.76 18.33
C VAL A 4 -3.98 -10.22 17.71
N PRO A 5 -3.25 -11.15 18.34
CA PRO A 5 -1.98 -11.61 17.80
C PRO A 5 -2.24 -12.26 16.44
N PRO A 6 -1.40 -12.01 15.42
CA PRO A 6 -1.54 -12.69 14.16
C PRO A 6 -1.38 -14.19 14.37
N ILE A 7 -2.24 -14.97 13.72
CA ILE A 7 -2.14 -16.43 13.67
C ILE A 7 -1.44 -16.77 12.36
N VAL A 8 -0.30 -17.42 12.45
CA VAL A 8 0.37 -17.97 11.28
C VAL A 8 -0.38 -19.24 10.87
N VAL A 9 -1.04 -19.20 9.72
CA VAL A 9 -1.79 -20.35 9.19
C VAL A 9 -0.97 -21.19 8.21
N ALA A 10 0.03 -20.57 7.58
CA ALA A 10 0.93 -21.23 6.65
C ALA A 10 2.28 -20.49 6.61
N ALA A 11 3.36 -21.26 6.57
CA ALA A 11 4.70 -20.78 6.23
C ALA A 11 5.28 -21.75 5.20
N VAL A 12 5.98 -21.22 4.19
CA VAL A 12 6.53 -22.05 3.11
C VAL A 12 7.92 -21.55 2.75
N ALA A 13 8.92 -22.43 2.81
CA ALA A 13 10.25 -22.16 2.27
C ALA A 13 10.20 -22.19 0.75
N ARG A 14 10.75 -21.15 0.12
CA ARG A 14 10.74 -21.02 -1.34
C ARG A 14 12.09 -20.51 -1.84
N GLY A 15 12.51 -21.04 -2.99
CA GLY A 15 13.64 -20.50 -3.75
C GLY A 15 13.25 -19.23 -4.53
N SER A 16 14.24 -18.55 -5.09
CA SER A 16 14.07 -17.30 -5.85
C SER A 16 13.35 -17.46 -7.21
N SER A 17 13.12 -18.70 -7.67
CA SER A 17 12.62 -19.03 -9.01
C SER A 17 11.16 -19.50 -9.06
N VAL A 18 10.41 -19.39 -7.96
CA VAL A 18 9.00 -19.86 -7.95
C VAL A 18 8.11 -18.88 -8.74
N THR A 19 7.35 -19.40 -9.70
CA THR A 19 6.49 -18.60 -10.58
C THR A 19 5.22 -18.13 -9.88
N SER A 20 4.59 -17.07 -10.39
CA SER A 20 3.30 -16.56 -9.90
C SER A 20 2.20 -17.62 -9.88
N GLU A 21 2.18 -18.53 -10.85
CA GLU A 21 1.14 -19.56 -10.97
C GLU A 21 1.28 -20.59 -9.85
N ARG A 22 2.51 -21.01 -9.54
CA ARG A 22 2.76 -21.93 -8.44
C ARG A 22 2.44 -21.29 -7.09
N LEU A 23 2.74 -20.00 -6.94
CA LEU A 23 2.39 -19.25 -5.73
C LEU A 23 0.89 -19.08 -5.57
N ALA A 24 0.18 -18.81 -6.66
CA ALA A 24 -1.27 -18.71 -6.65
C ALA A 24 -1.92 -20.06 -6.30
N ALA A 25 -1.40 -21.18 -6.82
CA ALA A 25 -1.87 -22.51 -6.44
C ALA A 25 -1.70 -22.81 -4.95
N MET A 26 -0.54 -22.47 -4.37
CA MET A 26 -0.32 -22.60 -2.92
C MET A 26 -1.26 -21.70 -2.12
N HIS A 27 -1.51 -20.48 -2.58
CA HIS A 27 -2.44 -19.57 -1.92
C HIS A 27 -3.88 -20.09 -1.97
N GLN A 28 -4.29 -20.64 -3.13
CA GLN A 28 -5.61 -21.24 -3.31
C GLN A 28 -5.80 -22.45 -2.39
N GLU A 29 -4.80 -23.30 -2.23
CA GLU A 29 -4.84 -24.43 -1.28
C GLU A 29 -5.06 -23.94 0.16
N VAL A 30 -4.38 -22.89 0.59
CA VAL A 30 -4.60 -22.28 1.92
C VAL A 30 -6.02 -21.71 2.03
N LEU A 31 -6.51 -21.03 1.00
CA LEU A 31 -7.89 -20.52 1.00
C LEU A 31 -8.90 -21.67 1.09
N ASP A 32 -8.74 -22.75 0.32
CA ASP A 32 -9.63 -23.90 0.35
C ASP A 32 -9.68 -24.54 1.75
N LEU A 33 -8.52 -24.70 2.40
CA LEU A 33 -8.43 -25.22 3.77
C LEU A 33 -9.11 -24.30 4.79
N LEU A 34 -8.92 -22.98 4.70
CA LEU A 34 -9.60 -22.03 5.57
C LEU A 34 -11.11 -22.10 5.40
N HIS A 35 -11.60 -22.20 4.17
CA HIS A 35 -13.04 -22.32 3.87
C HIS A 35 -13.64 -23.61 4.41
N GLN A 36 -12.91 -24.74 4.36
CA GLN A 36 -13.34 -26.00 4.98
C GLN A 36 -13.54 -25.89 6.51
N HIS A 37 -12.91 -24.88 7.13
CA HIS A 37 -13.02 -24.59 8.56
C HIS A 37 -13.85 -23.32 8.87
N ASP A 38 -14.70 -22.87 7.94
CA ASP A 38 -15.58 -21.70 8.10
C ASP A 38 -14.81 -20.38 8.36
N VAL A 39 -13.57 -20.31 7.87
CA VAL A 39 -12.74 -19.10 7.90
C VAL A 39 -12.68 -18.48 6.51
N HIS A 40 -13.21 -17.27 6.40
CA HIS A 40 -13.38 -16.57 5.12
C HIS A 40 -12.56 -15.27 5.09
N PRO A 41 -11.34 -15.29 4.52
CA PRO A 41 -10.54 -14.08 4.37
C PRO A 41 -11.26 -13.02 3.53
N MET A 42 -11.43 -11.82 4.09
CA MET A 42 -12.10 -10.70 3.42
C MET A 42 -11.16 -9.92 2.51
N SER A 43 -9.85 -9.98 2.76
CA SER A 43 -8.88 -9.20 2.00
C SER A 43 -7.54 -9.91 1.88
N LEU A 44 -6.83 -9.62 0.79
CA LEU A 44 -5.49 -10.11 0.53
C LEU A 44 -4.53 -8.94 0.30
N SER A 45 -3.63 -8.72 1.25
CA SER A 45 -2.59 -7.67 1.20
C SER A 45 -1.25 -8.23 0.72
N ALA A 46 -0.46 -7.40 0.04
CA ALA A 46 0.90 -7.70 -0.38
C ALA A 46 1.79 -6.44 -0.31
N ASP A 47 3.11 -6.61 -0.22
CA ASP A 47 4.08 -5.51 -0.21
C ASP A 47 4.21 -4.86 -1.59
N GLY A 48 3.70 -5.52 -2.62
CA GLY A 48 3.59 -4.96 -3.96
C GLY A 48 4.77 -5.30 -4.85
N ALA A 49 5.49 -6.39 -4.57
CA ALA A 49 6.41 -6.96 -5.55
C ALA A 49 5.65 -7.46 -6.79
N ASP A 50 6.28 -7.42 -7.97
CA ASP A 50 5.61 -7.76 -9.25
C ASP A 50 5.04 -9.19 -9.24
N THR A 51 5.74 -10.14 -8.64
CA THR A 51 5.27 -11.53 -8.49
C THR A 51 4.04 -11.61 -7.58
N GLU A 52 4.02 -10.89 -6.46
CA GLU A 52 2.89 -10.89 -5.53
C GLU A 52 1.65 -10.23 -6.14
N ARG A 53 1.81 -9.11 -6.85
CA ARG A 53 0.70 -8.48 -7.57
C ARG A 53 0.17 -9.40 -8.66
N SER A 54 1.04 -10.19 -9.30
CA SER A 54 0.61 -11.18 -10.30
C SER A 54 -0.19 -12.31 -9.66
N VAL A 55 0.22 -12.81 -8.49
CA VAL A 55 -0.54 -13.78 -7.68
C VAL A 55 -1.92 -13.22 -7.31
N GLN A 56 -1.98 -11.98 -6.81
CA GLN A 56 -3.23 -11.32 -6.46
C GLN A 56 -4.18 -11.18 -7.66
N ARG A 57 -3.66 -10.90 -8.86
CA ARG A 57 -4.49 -10.87 -10.10
C ARG A 57 -5.01 -12.25 -10.47
N ILE A 58 -4.21 -13.31 -10.31
CA ILE A 58 -4.66 -14.68 -10.57
C ILE A 58 -5.81 -15.04 -9.62
N ILE A 59 -5.64 -14.76 -8.32
CA ILE A 59 -6.66 -15.03 -7.30
C ILE A 59 -7.93 -14.20 -7.54
N ALA A 60 -7.80 -12.90 -7.83
CA ALA A 60 -8.97 -12.06 -8.10
C ALA A 60 -9.78 -12.52 -9.31
N ASN A 61 -9.14 -13.18 -10.28
CA ASN A 61 -9.79 -13.68 -11.48
C ASN A 61 -10.13 -15.18 -11.41
N SER A 62 -9.89 -15.86 -10.27
CA SER A 62 -10.17 -17.29 -10.14
C SER A 62 -11.66 -17.58 -9.94
N THR A 63 -12.43 -16.59 -9.48
CA THR A 63 -13.89 -16.69 -9.38
C THR A 63 -14.57 -16.10 -10.61
N SER A 64 -15.72 -16.68 -11.00
CA SER A 64 -16.63 -16.09 -11.98
C SER A 64 -17.55 -15.03 -11.35
N ASP A 65 -17.76 -15.10 -10.04
CA ASP A 65 -18.74 -14.28 -9.34
C ASP A 65 -18.14 -12.95 -8.89
N HIS A 66 -18.83 -11.87 -9.22
CA HIS A 66 -18.36 -10.52 -8.94
C HIS A 66 -19.51 -9.60 -8.53
N LEU A 67 -19.22 -8.72 -7.57
CA LEU A 67 -20.06 -7.57 -7.29
C LEU A 67 -19.55 -6.38 -8.10
N PHE A 68 -20.44 -5.80 -8.90
CA PHE A 68 -20.16 -4.60 -9.67
C PHE A 68 -20.83 -3.38 -9.06
N PHE A 69 -20.10 -2.28 -8.98
CA PHE A 69 -20.66 -0.97 -8.69
C PHE A 69 -19.82 0.12 -9.34
N CYS A 70 -20.40 1.32 -9.48
CA CYS A 70 -19.75 2.43 -10.16
C CYS A 70 -19.86 3.70 -9.32
N ILE A 71 -18.81 4.52 -9.35
CA ILE A 71 -18.87 5.92 -8.97
C ILE A 71 -18.96 6.72 -10.27
N PRO A 72 -20.17 7.22 -10.63
CA PRO A 72 -20.35 7.91 -11.90
C PRO A 72 -19.68 9.29 -11.89
N ASN A 73 -19.22 9.72 -13.06
CA ASN A 73 -18.70 11.05 -13.28
C ASN A 73 -19.23 11.58 -14.63
N ASN A 74 -19.65 12.84 -14.65
CA ASN A 74 -20.17 13.48 -15.86
C ASN A 74 -19.04 13.79 -16.88
N ALA A 75 -17.79 13.84 -16.42
CA ALA A 75 -16.65 13.98 -17.33
C ALA A 75 -16.40 12.66 -18.09
N PRO A 76 -16.19 12.70 -19.42
CA PRO A 76 -15.91 11.51 -20.23
C PRO A 76 -14.73 10.71 -19.68
N ASN A 77 -14.88 9.38 -19.62
CA ASN A 77 -13.86 8.45 -19.13
C ASN A 77 -13.40 8.67 -17.68
N CYS A 78 -14.19 9.38 -16.86
CA CYS A 78 -13.90 9.60 -15.44
C CYS A 78 -14.79 8.81 -14.49
N SER A 79 -15.77 8.04 -14.99
CA SER A 79 -16.51 7.10 -14.14
C SER A 79 -15.56 5.98 -13.69
N ILE A 80 -15.65 5.61 -12.41
CA ILE A 80 -14.82 4.54 -11.86
C ILE A 80 -15.69 3.31 -11.64
N GLU A 81 -15.35 2.24 -12.35
CA GLU A 81 -16.00 0.95 -12.23
C GLU A 81 -15.24 0.06 -11.25
N TYR A 82 -15.97 -0.54 -10.32
CA TYR A 82 -15.44 -1.47 -9.33
C TYR A 82 -15.92 -2.88 -9.66
N LYS A 83 -14.96 -3.79 -9.74
CA LYS A 83 -15.16 -5.23 -9.89
C LYS A 83 -14.59 -5.92 -8.67
N LEU A 84 -15.46 -6.33 -7.75
CA LEU A 84 -15.09 -7.01 -6.52
C LEU A 84 -15.31 -8.53 -6.69
N PRO A 85 -14.28 -9.38 -6.54
CA PRO A 85 -14.47 -10.82 -6.63
C PRO A 85 -15.22 -11.37 -5.41
N ILE A 86 -16.13 -12.29 -5.66
CA ILE A 86 -16.86 -13.06 -4.65
C ILE A 86 -16.31 -14.49 -4.68
N ALA A 87 -15.56 -14.86 -3.65
CA ALA A 87 -15.05 -16.20 -3.46
C ALA A 87 -16.15 -17.12 -2.90
N TYR A 88 -16.18 -18.36 -3.39
CA TYR A 88 -17.09 -19.43 -2.95
C TYR A 88 -18.57 -19.00 -2.88
N GLY A 89 -19.02 -18.20 -3.85
CA GLY A 89 -20.43 -17.81 -4.03
C GLY A 89 -20.96 -16.72 -3.09
N SER A 90 -20.38 -16.51 -1.90
CA SER A 90 -20.91 -15.56 -0.91
C SER A 90 -19.88 -14.67 -0.21
N HIS A 91 -18.58 -14.89 -0.37
CA HIS A 91 -17.55 -14.22 0.43
C HIS A 91 -16.74 -13.22 -0.40
N PRO A 92 -16.89 -11.90 -0.18
CA PRO A 92 -16.11 -10.92 -0.92
C PRO A 92 -14.62 -10.98 -0.54
N LEU A 93 -13.75 -10.88 -1.54
CA LEU A 93 -12.30 -10.85 -1.36
C LEU A 93 -11.71 -9.56 -1.95
N VAL A 94 -11.30 -8.63 -1.10
CA VAL A 94 -10.69 -7.37 -1.53
C VAL A 94 -9.18 -7.54 -1.69
N ILE A 95 -8.67 -7.38 -2.90
CA ILE A 95 -7.23 -7.26 -3.14
C ILE A 95 -6.76 -5.87 -2.70
N THR A 96 -5.70 -5.81 -1.90
CA THR A 96 -5.10 -4.54 -1.47
C THR A 96 -3.58 -4.60 -1.46
N GLN A 97 -2.93 -3.45 -1.28
CA GLN A 97 -1.48 -3.33 -1.09
C GLN A 97 -1.19 -2.83 0.32
N ASP A 98 0.05 -3.01 0.79
CA ASP A 98 0.48 -2.41 2.04
C ASP A 98 0.66 -0.89 1.89
N SER A 99 -0.12 -0.13 2.65
CA SER A 99 -0.08 1.35 2.63
C SER A 99 1.21 1.96 3.19
N LYS A 100 1.91 1.32 4.14
CA LYS A 100 3.22 1.78 4.63
C LYS A 100 4.30 1.51 3.58
N HIS A 101 4.24 0.36 2.92
CA HIS A 101 5.11 0.07 1.78
C HIS A 101 4.85 1.02 0.61
N ALA A 102 3.59 1.41 0.38
CA ALA A 102 3.26 2.42 -0.62
C ALA A 102 3.85 3.79 -0.28
N ALA A 103 3.88 4.21 0.99
CA ALA A 103 4.55 5.44 1.42
C ALA A 103 6.06 5.38 1.09
N LYS A 104 6.73 4.26 1.40
CA LYS A 104 8.14 4.03 1.01
C LYS A 104 8.32 4.09 -0.50
N THR A 105 7.43 3.45 -1.24
CA THR A 105 7.43 3.45 -2.71
C THR A 105 7.31 4.86 -3.27
N ALA A 106 6.36 5.65 -2.78
CA ALA A 106 6.14 7.05 -3.16
C ALA A 106 7.37 7.92 -2.89
N ARG A 107 7.99 7.77 -1.72
CA ARG A 107 9.25 8.46 -1.41
C ARG A 107 10.36 8.05 -2.37
N ASN A 108 10.53 6.75 -2.60
CA ASN A 108 11.63 6.21 -3.39
C ASN A 108 11.56 6.68 -4.85
N GLN A 109 10.37 6.93 -5.41
CA GLN A 109 10.24 7.53 -6.75
C GLN A 109 10.99 8.86 -6.88
N LEU A 110 11.03 9.68 -5.81
CA LEU A 110 11.76 10.96 -5.80
C LEU A 110 13.27 10.81 -5.57
N HIS A 111 13.74 9.67 -5.07
CA HIS A 111 15.13 9.45 -4.64
C HIS A 111 15.98 8.65 -5.63
N THR A 112 15.36 8.01 -6.63
CA THR A 112 16.10 7.15 -7.58
C THR A 112 16.99 7.94 -8.53
N GLY A 113 16.70 9.21 -8.79
CA GLY A 113 17.38 10.02 -9.82
C GLY A 113 17.14 9.58 -11.27
N ALA A 114 16.55 8.38 -11.47
CA ALA A 114 16.24 7.81 -12.78
C ALA A 114 15.01 8.44 -13.44
N ARG A 115 14.20 9.16 -12.66
CA ARG A 115 12.93 9.76 -13.08
C ARG A 115 12.88 11.22 -12.60
N MET A 116 12.22 12.05 -13.39
CA MET A 116 11.88 13.44 -13.06
C MET A 116 10.35 13.61 -13.19
N PRO A 117 9.57 13.14 -12.19
CA PRO A 117 8.13 13.36 -12.12
C PRO A 117 7.75 14.81 -12.48
N THR A 118 6.96 14.97 -13.52
CA THR A 118 6.54 16.28 -14.06
C THR A 118 5.05 16.50 -13.83
N LEU A 119 4.70 17.50 -13.04
CA LEU A 119 3.34 17.81 -12.60
C LEU A 119 2.91 19.16 -13.19
N GLY A 120 2.27 19.13 -14.36
CA GLY A 120 2.00 20.34 -15.14
C GLY A 120 3.31 21.00 -15.57
N HIS A 121 3.50 22.27 -15.21
CA HIS A 121 4.74 23.02 -15.48
C HIS A 121 5.81 22.84 -14.40
N TYR A 122 5.56 22.04 -13.37
CA TYR A 122 6.47 21.83 -12.25
C TYR A 122 7.10 20.44 -12.29
N THR A 123 8.19 20.25 -11.58
CA THR A 123 8.83 18.94 -11.40
C THR A 123 8.99 18.62 -9.92
N ALA A 124 9.20 17.34 -9.62
CA ALA A 124 9.61 16.86 -8.30
C ALA A 124 10.80 15.93 -8.47
N HIS A 125 11.94 16.24 -7.83
CA HIS A 125 13.16 15.45 -7.97
C HIS A 125 14.02 15.49 -6.70
N TYR A 126 14.99 14.57 -6.62
CA TYR A 126 15.82 14.34 -5.45
C TYR A 126 16.48 15.61 -4.89
N ALA A 127 17.03 16.48 -5.74
CA ALA A 127 17.69 17.70 -5.27
C ALA A 127 16.76 18.62 -4.45
N MET A 128 15.47 18.70 -4.79
CA MET A 128 14.51 19.46 -3.98
C MET A 128 14.35 18.86 -2.58
N ILE A 129 14.28 17.52 -2.48
CA ILE A 129 14.19 16.82 -1.19
C ILE A 129 15.45 17.03 -0.37
N ARG A 130 16.63 16.90 -1.00
CA ARG A 130 17.92 17.10 -0.35
C ARG A 130 18.03 18.50 0.26
N GLU A 131 17.67 19.53 -0.50
CA GLU A 131 17.69 20.92 0.00
C GLU A 131 16.72 21.15 1.14
N VAL A 132 15.52 20.53 1.11
CA VAL A 132 14.59 20.58 2.25
C VAL A 132 15.19 19.88 3.46
N ALA A 133 15.85 18.74 3.30
CA ALA A 133 16.45 17.98 4.40
C ALA A 133 17.75 18.60 4.97
N GLU A 134 18.42 19.44 4.19
CA GLU A 134 19.62 20.18 4.62
C GLU A 134 19.29 21.47 5.35
N ASN A 135 18.05 21.95 5.25
CA ASN A 135 17.62 23.16 5.95
C ASN A 135 17.48 22.88 7.47
N PRO A 136 18.17 23.62 8.34
CA PRO A 136 18.11 23.40 9.80
C PRO A 136 16.71 23.57 10.42
N ALA A 137 15.83 24.34 9.79
CA ALA A 137 14.46 24.54 10.25
C ALA A 137 13.49 23.46 9.75
N SER A 138 13.95 22.54 8.90
CA SER A 138 13.12 21.51 8.30
C SER A 138 12.71 20.43 9.31
N PRO A 139 11.47 19.90 9.21
CA PRO A 139 11.09 18.68 9.91
C PRO A 139 11.85 17.43 9.43
N LEU A 140 12.45 17.49 8.24
CA LEU A 140 13.28 16.42 7.70
C LEU A 140 14.68 16.42 8.30
N GLN A 141 15.24 15.23 8.46
CA GLN A 141 16.62 15.04 8.89
C GLN A 141 17.52 14.85 7.68
N SER A 142 18.78 15.26 7.76
CA SER A 142 19.74 15.06 6.65
C SER A 142 19.83 13.60 6.18
N ARG A 143 19.71 12.64 7.10
CA ARG A 143 19.66 11.19 6.80
C ARG A 143 18.40 10.73 6.04
N ASP A 144 17.36 11.56 6.03
CA ASP A 144 16.12 11.27 5.30
C ASP A 144 16.30 11.45 3.79
N ALA A 145 17.38 12.12 3.38
CA ALA A 145 17.77 12.29 1.98
C ALA A 145 19.14 11.66 1.66
N LYS A 146 20.09 11.64 2.60
CA LYS A 146 21.47 11.13 2.40
C LYS A 146 21.68 9.79 3.10
N GLY A 147 22.21 8.81 2.36
CA GLY A 147 22.46 7.46 2.91
C GLY A 147 21.19 6.78 3.41
N LEU A 148 20.04 7.14 2.82
CA LEU A 148 18.72 6.73 3.26
C LEU A 148 18.54 5.22 3.15
N ASP A 149 18.10 4.59 4.24
CA ASP A 149 17.56 3.24 4.20
C ASP A 149 16.22 3.23 3.46
N LYS A 150 16.18 2.53 2.32
CA LYS A 150 14.98 2.40 1.48
C LYS A 150 13.80 1.73 2.21
N GLN A 151 14.06 1.07 3.34
CA GLN A 151 13.05 0.44 4.19
C GLN A 151 12.66 1.28 5.44
N ASP A 152 13.23 2.47 5.65
CA ASP A 152 12.87 3.30 6.80
C ASP A 152 11.47 3.94 6.65
N ASP A 153 10.48 3.37 7.33
CA ASP A 153 9.11 3.89 7.38
C ASP A 153 9.03 5.29 8.02
N ARG A 154 9.93 5.60 8.97
CA ARG A 154 9.89 6.88 9.70
C ARG A 154 10.30 8.04 8.80
N ALA A 155 11.30 7.82 7.93
CA ALA A 155 11.69 8.81 6.94
C ALA A 155 10.57 9.05 5.91
N ALA A 156 9.84 8.01 5.49
CA ALA A 156 8.67 8.18 4.65
C ALA A 156 7.56 8.96 5.38
N ALA A 157 7.25 8.62 6.63
CA ALA A 157 6.26 9.32 7.44
C ALA A 157 6.61 10.80 7.68
N ARG A 158 7.88 11.13 7.91
CA ARG A 158 8.33 12.53 8.01
C ARG A 158 8.18 13.27 6.69
N LEU A 159 8.53 12.64 5.56
CA LEU A 159 8.41 13.28 4.24
C LEU A 159 6.96 13.64 3.89
N PHE A 160 6.02 12.74 4.18
CA PHE A 160 4.61 12.93 3.88
C PHE A 160 3.82 13.61 5.01
N SER A 161 4.49 14.16 6.03
CA SER A 161 3.81 14.81 7.15
C SER A 161 3.27 16.19 6.78
N ALA A 162 2.21 16.61 7.49
CA ALA A 162 1.68 17.96 7.38
C ALA A 162 2.73 19.03 7.67
N GLN A 163 3.63 18.80 8.65
CA GLN A 163 4.70 19.73 8.98
C GLN A 163 5.69 19.92 7.82
N THR A 164 6.06 18.84 7.12
CA THR A 164 6.96 18.93 5.97
C THR A 164 6.29 19.65 4.80
N LEU A 165 4.99 19.40 4.58
CA LEU A 165 4.22 20.10 3.56
C LEU A 165 4.11 21.61 3.86
N GLU A 166 3.78 21.98 5.10
CA GLU A 166 3.72 23.37 5.57
C GLU A 166 5.07 24.08 5.44
N PHE A 167 6.15 23.40 5.85
CA PHE A 167 7.50 23.91 5.70
C PHE A 167 7.85 24.15 4.23
N LEU A 168 7.54 23.19 3.35
CA LEU A 168 7.80 23.29 1.92
C LEU A 168 7.06 24.48 1.30
N THR A 169 5.77 24.64 1.59
CA THR A 169 4.94 25.70 1.00
C THR A 169 5.29 27.09 1.54
N THR A 170 5.81 27.17 2.77
CA THR A 170 6.21 28.43 3.39
C THR A 170 7.59 28.89 2.93
N HIS A 171 8.58 27.98 2.86
CA HIS A 171 9.98 28.35 2.63
C HIS A 171 10.43 28.24 1.16
N TYR A 172 9.73 27.47 0.32
CA TYR A 172 10.14 27.22 -1.06
C TYR A 172 9.03 27.56 -2.05
N ASN A 173 8.84 28.85 -2.30
CA ASN A 173 7.93 29.32 -3.34
C ASN A 173 8.31 28.73 -4.70
N GLY A 174 7.31 28.28 -5.47
CA GLY A 174 7.50 27.65 -6.78
C GLY A 174 7.63 26.12 -6.78
N ARG A 175 7.70 25.45 -5.62
CA ARG A 175 7.75 23.97 -5.53
C ARG A 175 6.37 23.30 -5.52
N HIS A 176 5.42 23.85 -6.29
CA HIS A 176 4.04 23.38 -6.32
C HIS A 176 3.92 21.91 -6.72
N GLY A 177 4.69 21.46 -7.72
CA GLY A 177 4.68 20.05 -8.15
C GLY A 177 5.04 19.09 -7.01
N LEU A 178 6.11 19.39 -6.27
CA LEU A 178 6.49 18.60 -5.10
C LEU A 178 5.45 18.69 -3.98
N ALA A 179 4.93 19.88 -3.68
CA ALA A 179 3.91 20.05 -2.64
C ALA A 179 2.63 19.26 -2.95
N ILE A 180 2.15 19.31 -4.19
CA ILE A 180 0.99 18.53 -4.65
C ILE A 180 1.27 17.03 -4.55
N TYR A 181 2.45 16.58 -4.97
CA TYR A 181 2.85 15.18 -4.87
C TYR A 181 2.84 14.68 -3.41
N LEU A 182 3.44 15.44 -2.49
CA LEU A 182 3.49 15.11 -1.06
C LEU A 182 2.10 15.14 -0.43
N PHE A 183 1.29 16.14 -0.76
CA PHE A 183 -0.08 16.24 -0.27
C PHE A 183 -0.93 15.04 -0.70
N VAL A 184 -0.99 14.75 -2.01
CA VAL A 184 -1.89 13.72 -2.54
C VAL A 184 -1.49 12.31 -2.07
N LEU A 185 -0.19 11.98 -2.13
CA LEU A 185 0.26 10.65 -1.72
C LEU A 185 0.34 10.51 -0.20
N GLY A 186 0.61 11.59 0.54
CA GLY A 186 0.51 11.60 2.00
C GLY A 186 -0.92 11.36 2.47
N GLU A 187 -1.90 12.06 1.89
CA GLU A 187 -3.31 11.83 2.17
C GLU A 187 -3.77 10.42 1.78
N LEU A 188 -3.29 9.87 0.66
CA LEU A 188 -3.59 8.49 0.30
C LEU A 188 -3.16 7.54 1.42
N VAL A 189 -1.97 7.72 1.98
CA VAL A 189 -1.47 6.89 3.10
C VAL A 189 -2.25 7.15 4.39
N ASP A 190 -2.55 8.40 4.72
CA ASP A 190 -3.33 8.77 5.91
C ASP A 190 -4.77 8.21 5.86
N ALA A 191 -5.36 8.14 4.67
CA ALA A 191 -6.67 7.53 4.47
C ALA A 191 -6.69 6.04 4.86
N TRP A 192 -5.53 5.38 4.93
CA TRP A 192 -5.38 4.02 5.46
C TRP A 192 -4.93 4.01 6.93
N GLN A 193 -3.93 4.81 7.29
CA GLN A 193 -3.20 4.67 8.54
C GLN A 193 -3.77 5.50 9.70
N ASN A 194 -4.35 6.66 9.42
CA ASN A 194 -4.86 7.54 10.47
C ASN A 194 -6.07 6.90 11.15
N ARG A 195 -6.13 6.90 12.49
CA ARG A 195 -7.18 6.21 13.26
C ARG A 195 -8.42 7.06 13.55
N SER A 196 -8.38 8.34 13.23
CA SER A 196 -9.43 9.32 13.57
C SER A 196 -10.24 9.80 12.36
N ILE A 197 -9.83 9.45 11.13
CA ILE A 197 -10.52 9.86 9.90
C ILE A 197 -11.79 9.03 9.67
N SER A 198 -12.92 9.71 9.43
CA SER A 198 -14.20 9.09 9.10
C SER A 198 -14.19 8.41 7.71
N HIS A 199 -15.06 7.42 7.49
CA HIS A 199 -15.17 6.76 6.18
C HIS A 199 -15.48 7.75 5.04
N ARG A 200 -16.34 8.74 5.28
CA ARG A 200 -16.67 9.76 4.26
C ARG A 200 -15.44 10.54 3.83
N GLU A 201 -14.59 10.92 4.78
CA GLU A 201 -13.39 11.69 4.47
C GLU A 201 -12.34 10.80 3.79
N ARG A 202 -12.17 9.55 4.24
CA ARG A 202 -11.32 8.56 3.55
C ARG A 202 -11.70 8.41 2.09
N VAL A 203 -12.99 8.30 1.78
CA VAL A 203 -13.48 8.21 0.38
C VAL A 203 -13.05 9.43 -0.44
N LYS A 204 -13.17 10.64 0.09
CA LYS A 204 -12.70 11.84 -0.61
C LYS A 204 -11.21 11.82 -0.85
N MET A 205 -10.42 11.45 0.15
CA MET A 205 -8.95 11.41 0.07
C MET A 205 -8.49 10.42 -1.01
N VAL A 206 -9.05 9.19 -1.01
CA VAL A 206 -8.65 8.18 -1.99
C VAL A 206 -9.16 8.47 -3.41
N LEU A 207 -10.35 9.07 -3.55
CA LEU A 207 -10.85 9.54 -4.84
C LEU A 207 -10.01 10.69 -5.38
N ARG A 208 -9.61 11.64 -4.52
CA ARG A 208 -8.69 12.72 -4.90
C ARG A 208 -7.39 12.15 -5.44
N ALA A 209 -6.77 11.23 -4.71
CA ALA A 209 -5.55 10.56 -5.16
C ALA A 209 -5.76 9.83 -6.49
N ARG A 210 -6.86 9.10 -6.64
CA ARG A 210 -7.17 8.35 -7.86
C ARG A 210 -7.37 9.25 -9.08
N PHE A 211 -8.20 10.27 -8.97
CA PHE A 211 -8.44 11.21 -10.06
C PHE A 211 -7.19 12.01 -10.42
N PHE A 212 -6.42 12.42 -9.41
CA PHE A 212 -5.13 13.05 -9.63
C PHE A 212 -4.17 12.16 -10.41
N LEU A 213 -4.02 10.88 -10.04
CA LEU A 213 -3.14 9.94 -10.73
C LEU A 213 -3.58 9.71 -12.18
N MET A 214 -4.88 9.60 -12.43
CA MET A 214 -5.43 9.48 -13.79
C MET A 214 -5.16 10.73 -14.64
N ALA A 215 -5.46 11.91 -14.09
CA ALA A 215 -5.25 13.18 -14.76
C ALA A 215 -3.77 13.41 -15.05
N TRP A 216 -2.90 13.12 -14.07
CA TRP A 216 -1.46 13.24 -14.21
C TRP A 216 -0.92 12.32 -15.30
N ARG A 217 -1.31 11.03 -15.30
CA ARG A 217 -0.89 10.09 -16.35
C ARG A 217 -1.36 10.53 -17.73
N THR A 218 -2.60 11.01 -17.84
CA THR A 218 -3.18 11.50 -19.10
C THR A 218 -2.43 12.74 -19.60
N HIS A 219 -2.08 13.67 -18.71
CA HIS A 219 -1.28 14.85 -19.05
C HIS A 219 0.09 14.48 -19.61
N ILE A 220 0.79 13.52 -19.01
CA ILE A 220 2.07 13.03 -19.52
C ILE A 220 1.93 12.41 -20.92
N LEU A 221 0.89 11.59 -21.14
CA LEU A 221 0.66 10.97 -22.45
C LEU A 221 0.27 11.95 -23.56
N ALA A 222 -0.35 13.08 -23.19
CA ALA A 222 -0.77 14.11 -24.15
C ALA A 222 0.37 15.08 -24.55
N HIS A 223 1.45 15.15 -23.76
CA HIS A 223 2.53 16.09 -24.01
C HIS A 223 3.58 15.47 -24.96
N PRO A 224 3.93 16.13 -26.09
CA PRO A 224 4.78 15.54 -27.12
C PRO A 224 6.19 15.17 -26.63
N ASP A 225 6.76 15.96 -25.71
CA ASP A 225 8.12 15.77 -25.20
C ASP A 225 8.20 14.92 -23.92
N HIS A 226 7.07 14.46 -23.37
CA HIS A 226 7.06 13.68 -22.14
C HIS A 226 6.96 12.18 -22.41
N SER A 227 7.40 11.39 -21.43
CA SER A 227 7.38 9.94 -21.46
C SER A 227 7.01 9.40 -20.09
N LEU A 228 6.30 8.27 -20.04
CA LEU A 228 5.96 7.61 -18.78
C LEU A 228 7.21 7.05 -18.06
N ASP A 229 8.29 6.79 -18.79
CA ASP A 229 9.51 6.22 -18.22
C ASP A 229 10.38 7.27 -17.51
N THR A 230 10.32 8.52 -17.95
CA THR A 230 11.14 9.61 -17.40
C THR A 230 10.33 10.60 -16.57
N HIS A 231 9.14 10.99 -17.06
CA HIS A 231 8.39 12.12 -16.53
C HIS A 231 7.24 11.72 -15.60
N PHE A 232 7.07 10.42 -15.36
CA PHE A 232 6.04 9.85 -14.51
C PHE A 232 6.63 8.88 -13.50
N ILE A 233 5.86 8.56 -12.45
CA ILE A 233 6.19 7.48 -11.52
C ILE A 233 6.24 6.13 -12.26
N SER A 234 6.95 5.16 -11.68
CA SER A 234 7.01 3.83 -12.28
C SER A 234 5.62 3.20 -12.41
N ARG A 235 5.48 2.31 -13.40
CA ARG A 235 4.26 1.52 -13.59
C ARG A 235 3.85 0.78 -12.32
N GLN A 236 4.82 0.20 -11.60
CA GLN A 236 4.53 -0.48 -10.33
C GLN A 236 3.92 0.47 -9.30
N SER A 237 4.50 1.66 -9.11
CA SER A 237 3.98 2.64 -8.16
C SER A 237 2.59 3.11 -8.53
N TYR A 238 2.34 3.38 -9.82
CA TYR A 238 1.02 3.73 -10.31
C TYR A 238 -0.02 2.64 -10.01
N ASP A 239 0.29 1.38 -10.33
CA ASP A 239 -0.60 0.24 -10.05
C ASP A 239 -0.89 0.12 -8.53
N ILE A 240 0.13 0.29 -7.68
CA ILE A 240 -0.02 0.23 -6.21
C ILE A 240 -0.95 1.34 -5.72
N PHE A 241 -0.75 2.58 -6.16
CA PHE A 241 -1.55 3.71 -5.68
C PHE A 241 -3.00 3.65 -6.18
N ILE A 242 -3.23 3.22 -7.42
CA ILE A 242 -4.59 2.96 -7.93
C ILE A 242 -5.25 1.85 -7.12
N THR A 243 -4.54 0.74 -6.86
CA THR A 243 -5.06 -0.37 -6.07
C THR A 243 -5.44 0.08 -4.68
N LEU A 244 -4.59 0.85 -3.98
CA LEU A 244 -4.91 1.40 -2.66
C LEU A 244 -6.10 2.35 -2.67
N SER A 245 -6.24 3.17 -3.72
CA SER A 245 -7.38 4.05 -3.83
C SER A 245 -8.69 3.27 -3.97
N ASP A 246 -8.66 2.22 -4.80
CA ASP A 246 -9.85 1.43 -5.11
C ASP A 246 -10.22 0.44 -4.01
N SER A 247 -9.23 -0.24 -3.43
CA SER A 247 -9.44 -1.26 -2.42
C SER A 247 -10.03 -0.67 -1.13
N LEU A 248 -9.71 0.58 -0.76
CA LEU A 248 -10.31 1.19 0.43
C LEU A 248 -11.81 1.41 0.25
N ILE A 249 -12.23 1.86 -0.93
CA ILE A 249 -13.65 2.04 -1.26
C ILE A 249 -14.35 0.68 -1.26
N MET A 250 -13.73 -0.33 -1.89
CA MET A 250 -14.26 -1.70 -1.87
C MET A 250 -14.41 -2.24 -0.45
N LEU A 251 -13.42 -2.05 0.43
CA LEU A 251 -13.49 -2.45 1.84
C LEU A 251 -14.64 -1.75 2.58
N ILE A 252 -14.86 -0.45 2.35
CA ILE A 252 -15.98 0.28 2.95
C ILE A 252 -17.33 -0.33 2.50
N VAL A 253 -17.47 -0.62 1.21
CA VAL A 253 -18.68 -1.25 0.65
C VAL A 253 -18.86 -2.66 1.21
N VAL A 254 -17.79 -3.45 1.28
CA VAL A 254 -17.80 -4.82 1.79
C VAL A 254 -18.19 -4.87 3.27
N HIS A 255 -17.56 -4.06 4.12
CA HIS A 255 -17.92 -4.00 5.53
C HIS A 255 -19.36 -3.57 5.73
N ARG A 256 -19.83 -2.57 4.99
CA ARG A 256 -21.23 -2.11 5.08
C ARG A 256 -22.22 -3.21 4.68
N LYS A 257 -21.93 -3.98 3.64
CA LYS A 257 -22.89 -4.94 3.04
C LYS A 257 -22.82 -6.33 3.66
N PHE A 258 -21.64 -6.83 3.97
CA PHE A 258 -21.40 -8.21 4.38
C PHE A 258 -21.01 -8.35 5.85
N PHE A 259 -20.40 -7.31 6.45
CA PHE A 259 -19.89 -7.36 7.82
C PHE A 259 -20.31 -6.15 8.67
N PRO A 260 -21.61 -5.79 8.71
CA PRO A 260 -22.08 -4.53 9.31
C PRO A 260 -21.83 -4.44 10.83
N LEU A 261 -21.60 -5.57 11.49
CA LEU A 261 -21.31 -5.65 12.93
C LEU A 261 -19.82 -5.48 13.25
N PHE A 262 -18.93 -5.56 12.25
CA PHE A 262 -17.48 -5.48 12.45
C PHE A 262 -16.95 -4.14 11.94
N PRO A 263 -16.28 -3.33 12.79
CA PRO A 263 -15.75 -2.05 12.34
C PRO A 263 -14.63 -2.27 11.32
N LEU A 264 -14.65 -1.49 10.24
CA LEU A 264 -13.53 -1.43 9.30
C LEU A 264 -12.37 -0.69 9.98
N LEU A 265 -11.23 -1.37 10.09
CA LEU A 265 -9.97 -0.82 10.60
C LEU A 265 -8.93 -0.90 9.47
N PRO A 266 -8.83 0.12 8.59
CA PRO A 266 -8.06 0.01 7.35
C PRO A 266 -6.59 -0.36 7.55
N TRP A 267 -5.97 0.11 8.64
CA TRP A 267 -4.57 -0.20 8.99
C TRP A 267 -4.31 -1.67 9.32
N PHE A 268 -5.33 -2.50 9.54
CA PHE A 268 -5.19 -3.96 9.69
C PHE A 268 -5.26 -4.73 8.37
N HIS A 269 -5.64 -4.09 7.27
CA HIS A 269 -5.58 -4.70 5.94
C HIS A 269 -4.20 -4.45 5.32
N SER A 270 -3.17 -4.97 5.99
CA SER A 270 -1.74 -4.70 5.73
C SER A 270 -0.90 -5.98 5.88
N THR A 271 0.38 -5.91 5.52
CA THR A 271 1.34 -7.01 5.72
C THR A 271 2.15 -6.84 7.02
N GLU A 272 1.93 -5.76 7.76
CA GLU A 272 2.57 -5.46 9.05
C GLU A 272 2.57 -6.64 10.05
N PRO A 273 1.49 -7.45 10.20
CA PRO A 273 1.54 -8.60 11.10
C PRO A 273 2.56 -9.65 10.68
N CYS A 274 2.78 -9.85 9.38
CA CYS A 274 3.81 -10.74 8.85
C CYS A 274 5.22 -10.17 9.12
N GLU A 275 5.42 -8.87 8.89
CA GLU A 275 6.69 -8.20 9.20
C GLU A 275 7.02 -8.29 10.70
N HIS A 276 6.02 -8.10 11.56
CA HIS A 276 6.19 -8.22 13.01
C HIS A 276 6.58 -9.65 13.42
N TYR A 277 5.92 -10.66 12.84
CA TYR A 277 6.27 -12.06 13.07
C TYR A 277 7.71 -12.36 12.66
N PHE A 278 8.15 -11.91 11.48
CA PHE A 278 9.55 -12.05 11.06
C PHE A 278 10.52 -11.26 11.95
N GLY A 279 10.11 -10.10 12.46
CA GLY A 279 10.88 -9.33 13.43
C GLY A 279 11.10 -10.10 14.74
N LEU A 280 10.06 -10.75 15.27
CA LEU A 280 10.14 -11.61 16.45
C LEU A 280 11.08 -12.80 16.21
N LEU A 281 10.98 -13.45 15.05
CA LEU A 281 11.90 -14.54 14.71
C LEU A 281 13.36 -14.06 14.66
N ARG A 282 13.63 -12.87 14.08
CA ARG A 282 14.98 -12.29 14.02
C ARG A 282 15.54 -11.92 15.39
N GLN A 283 14.71 -11.59 16.37
CA GLN A 283 15.15 -11.38 17.76
C GLN A 283 15.63 -12.67 18.40
N LEU A 284 15.06 -13.82 18.01
CA LEU A 284 15.48 -15.14 18.50
C LEU A 284 16.70 -15.65 17.73
N LYS A 285 16.72 -15.46 16.41
CA LYS A 285 17.82 -15.83 15.53
C LYS A 285 17.83 -14.94 14.28
N ILE A 286 18.89 -14.14 14.12
CA ILE A 286 19.02 -13.14 13.05
C ILE A 286 18.86 -13.79 11.66
N ASP A 287 19.64 -14.83 11.39
CA ASP A 287 19.59 -15.60 10.13
C ASP A 287 18.93 -16.96 10.37
N PHE A 288 17.61 -16.94 10.56
CA PHE A 288 16.82 -18.15 10.75
C PHE A 288 16.59 -18.89 9.41
N ALA A 289 16.71 -20.21 9.44
CA ALA A 289 16.31 -21.11 8.37
C ALA A 289 14.85 -21.53 8.56
N TYR A 290 14.26 -22.17 7.54
CA TYR A 290 12.86 -22.61 7.61
C TYR A 290 12.60 -23.60 8.76
N ILE A 291 13.56 -24.48 9.07
CA ILE A 291 13.45 -25.39 10.19
C ILE A 291 13.33 -24.65 11.53
N ASP A 292 13.98 -23.49 11.66
CA ASP A 292 13.85 -22.65 12.85
C ASP A 292 12.43 -22.07 12.94
N VAL A 293 11.80 -21.68 11.81
CA VAL A 293 10.39 -21.23 11.80
C VAL A 293 9.49 -22.31 12.39
N LEU A 294 9.61 -23.56 11.93
CA LEU A 294 8.80 -24.69 12.42
C LEU A 294 9.03 -24.98 13.91
N HIS A 295 10.26 -24.82 14.40
CA HIS A 295 10.58 -25.02 15.82
C HIS A 295 10.15 -23.85 16.71
N LEU A 296 10.23 -22.62 16.20
CA LEU A 296 9.90 -21.39 16.94
C LEU A 296 8.41 -21.10 16.93
N GLU A 297 7.66 -21.56 15.93
CA GLU A 297 6.19 -21.47 15.88
C GLU A 297 5.55 -22.13 17.11
N ARG A 298 6.07 -23.30 17.53
CA ARG A 298 5.65 -23.98 18.78
C ARG A 298 5.91 -23.16 20.06
N LYS A 299 6.84 -22.21 20.03
CA LYS A 299 7.14 -21.31 21.16
C LYS A 299 6.40 -19.98 21.06
N ALA A 300 6.12 -19.49 19.85
CA ALA A 300 5.43 -18.23 19.58
C ALA A 300 3.90 -18.34 19.71
N SER A 301 3.34 -19.54 19.58
CA SER A 301 1.91 -19.83 19.78
C SER A 301 1.51 -20.01 21.25
N ILE A 302 2.48 -20.04 22.18
CA ILE A 302 2.23 -19.92 23.61
C ILE A 302 2.13 -18.41 23.89
N PRO A 303 0.97 -17.87 24.31
CA PRO A 303 0.90 -16.48 24.70
C PRO A 303 1.94 -16.26 25.79
N SER A 304 2.90 -15.37 25.54
CA SER A 304 3.74 -14.87 26.61
C SER A 304 2.80 -14.22 27.63
N ASN A 305 2.49 -14.94 28.71
CA ASN A 305 2.02 -14.38 29.97
C ASN A 305 3.14 -13.49 30.52
N GLY A 306 3.32 -12.33 29.88
CA GLY A 306 4.40 -11.40 30.12
C GLY A 306 3.83 -10.01 29.99
N ARG A 307 3.58 -9.40 31.15
CA ARG A 307 3.17 -8.01 31.34
C ARG A 307 3.96 -7.08 30.41
N TYR A 308 3.23 -6.22 29.70
CA TYR A 308 3.70 -4.91 29.24
C TYR A 308 2.65 -3.88 29.65
#